data_AF-A0A6L9MHX8-F1
#
_entry.id   AF-A0A6L9MHX8-F1
#
_cell.length_a   1.000
_cell.length_b   1.000
_cell.length_c   1.000
_cell.angle_alpha   90.00
_cell.angle_beta   90.00
_cell.angle_gamma   90.00
#
_symmetry.space_group_name_H-M   'P 1'
#
loop_
_entity.id
_entity.type
_entity.pdbx_description
1 polymer ?
#
loop_
_entity_poly.entity_id
_entity_poly.type
_entity_poly.pdbx_seq_one_letter_code
_entity_poly.pdbx_strand_id
1 'polypeptide(L)' 'MTILRDVLAELFGMFVGDARLTAAVLLVVAIAAALIDLGDVPPLIGGGVLLVGCLVVLIGAVMRAARRQGAAATRTT' A
#
# COMPACT_ATOMS: atom_id res chain seq x y z
N MET A 1 -5.11 -0.04 -31.05
CA MET A 1 -6.51 -0.50 -31.01
C MET A 1 -6.55 -2.02 -31.05
N THR A 2 -6.11 -2.67 -29.97
CA THR A 2 -6.57 -4.02 -29.64
C THR A 2 -7.04 -3.88 -28.20
N ILE A 3 -8.32 -4.15 -27.94
CA ILE A 3 -8.92 -4.01 -26.61
C ILE A 3 -8.11 -4.78 -25.55
N LEU A 4 -7.48 -5.89 -25.96
CA LEU A 4 -6.56 -6.68 -25.15
C LEU A 4 -5.36 -5.89 -24.65
N ARG A 5 -4.74 -5.03 -25.48
CA ARG A 5 -3.56 -4.26 -25.05
C ARG A 5 -3.90 -3.21 -24.00
N ASP A 6 -5.06 -2.57 -24.11
CA ASP A 6 -5.51 -1.59 -23.13
C ASP A 6 -5.86 -2.28 -21.81
N VAL A 7 -6.65 -3.35 -21.85
CA VAL A 7 -7.00 -4.10 -20.62
C VAL A 7 -5.73 -4.62 -19.92
N LEU A 8 -4.75 -5.13 -20.68
CA LEU A 8 -3.50 -5.62 -20.11
C LEU A 8 -2.67 -4.48 -19.50
N ALA A 9 -2.63 -3.30 -20.13
CA ALA A 9 -1.97 -2.13 -19.58
C ALA A 9 -2.66 -1.59 -18.32
N GLU A 10 -4.00 -1.59 -18.29
CA GLU A 10 -4.82 -1.20 -17.14
C GLU A 10 -4.60 -2.17 -15.97
N LEU A 11 -4.62 -3.48 -16.25
CA LEU A 11 -4.38 -4.53 -15.27
C LEU A 11 -2.97 -4.42 -14.70
N PHE A 12 -1.94 -4.25 -15.54
CA PHE A 12 -0.57 -4.00 -15.09
C PHE A 12 -0.46 -2.70 -14.27
N GLY A 13 -1.20 -1.65 -14.64
CA GLY A 13 -1.25 -0.39 -13.89
C GLY A 13 -1.80 -0.56 -12.48
N MET A 14 -2.90 -1.32 -12.34
CA MET A 14 -3.46 -1.69 -11.03
C MET A 14 -2.50 -2.60 -10.25
N PHE A 15 -1.94 -3.63 -10.90
CA PHE A 15 -1.02 -4.58 -10.27
C PHE A 15 0.26 -3.92 -9.74
N VAL A 16 0.82 -2.95 -10.46
CA VAL A 16 1.99 -2.19 -9.99
C VAL A 16 1.63 -1.23 -8.85
N GLY A 17 0.42 -0.67 -8.89
CA GLY A 17 -0.15 0.08 -7.77
C GLY A 17 -0.26 -0.77 -6.51
N ASP A 18 -0.84 -1.96 -6.66
CA ASP A 18 -1.01 -2.95 -5.59
C ASP A 18 0.33 -3.53 -5.13
N ALA A 19 1.29 -3.78 -6.03
CA ALA A 19 2.61 -4.31 -5.67
C ALA A 19 3.33 -3.41 -4.66
N ARG A 20 3.22 -2.09 -4.79
CA ARG A 20 3.79 -1.15 -3.81
C ARG A 20 3.02 -1.18 -2.48
N LEU A 21 1.70 -1.32 -2.52
CA LEU A 21 0.88 -1.48 -1.32
C LEU A 21 1.25 -2.77 -0.58
N THR A 22 1.30 -3.89 -1.31
CA THR A 22 1.71 -5.20 -0.82
C THR A 22 3.11 -5.13 -0.21
N ALA A 23 4.09 -4.52 -0.89
CA ALA A 23 5.44 -4.36 -0.35
C ALA A 23 5.46 -3.55 0.96
N ALA A 24 4.64 -2.49 1.06
CA ALA A 24 4.53 -1.72 2.30
C ALA A 24 3.90 -2.52 3.44
N VAL A 25 2.86 -3.31 3.17
CA VAL A 25 2.25 -4.21 4.17
C VAL A 25 3.25 -5.29 4.61
N LEU A 26 3.95 -5.92 3.66
CA LEU A 26 4.97 -6.92 3.96
C LEU A 26 6.09 -6.34 4.83
N LEU A 27 6.50 -5.09 4.59
CA LEU A 27 7.47 -4.41 5.43
C LEU A 27 6.95 -4.24 6.87
N VAL A 28 5.70 -3.79 7.04
CA VAL A 28 5.08 -3.65 8.37
C VAL A 28 5.03 -4.99 9.10
N VAL A 29 4.65 -6.06 8.39
CA VAL A 29 4.62 -7.42 8.94
C VAL A 29 6.02 -7.88 9.34
N ALA A 30 7.03 -7.67 8.49
CA ALA A 30 8.41 -8.03 8.80
C ALA A 30 8.96 -7.27 10.02
N ILE A 31 8.62 -5.98 10.16
CA ILE A 31 9.00 -5.18 11.34
C ILE A 31 8.34 -5.75 12.59
N ALA A 32 7.04 -6.05 12.55
CA ALA A 32 6.34 -6.61 13.70
C ALA A 32 6.88 -7.99 14.09
N ALA A 33 7.14 -8.86 13.12
CA ALA A 33 7.75 -10.16 13.35
C ALA A 33 9.15 -10.02 13.98
N ALA A 34 9.99 -9.13 13.45
CA ALA A 34 11.31 -8.87 14.02
C ALA A 34 11.23 -8.31 15.46
N LEU A 35 10.27 -7.44 15.76
CA LEU A 35 10.07 -6.94 17.12
C LEU A 35 9.70 -8.06 18.11
N ILE A 36 8.84 -9.00 17.68
CA ILE A 36 8.41 -10.11 18.53
C ILE A 36 9.55 -11.15 18.69
N ASP A 37 10.12 -11.61 17.58
CA ASP A 37 11.05 -12.76 17.58
C ASP A 37 12.49 -12.36 17.92
N LEU A 38 12.95 -11.15 17.58
CA LEU A 38 14.33 -10.69 17.87
C LEU A 38 14.37 -9.70 19.03
N GLY A 39 13.27 -9.00 19.33
CA GLY A 39 13.23 -7.94 20.32
C GLY A 39 12.69 -8.34 21.70
N ASP A 40 12.22 -9.59 21.86
CA ASP A 40 11.52 -10.07 23.07
C ASP A 40 10.34 -9.17 23.48
N VAL A 41 9.77 -8.45 22.50
CA VAL A 41 8.69 -7.50 22.75
C VAL A 41 7.40 -8.29 22.97
N PRO A 42 6.57 -7.93 23.98
CA PRO A 42 5.29 -8.58 24.20
C PRO A 42 4.44 -8.65 22.90
N PRO A 43 3.85 -9.81 22.56
CA PRO A 43 3.08 -9.97 21.33
C PRO A 43 1.96 -8.96 21.15
N LEU A 44 1.41 -8.45 22.26
CA LEU A 44 0.37 -7.42 22.26
C LEU A 44 0.87 -6.09 21.67
N ILE A 45 2.12 -5.72 21.95
CA ILE A 45 2.75 -4.52 21.38
C ILE A 45 3.04 -4.75 19.90
N GLY A 46 3.55 -5.92 19.52
CA GLY A 46 3.76 -6.29 18.12
C GLY A 46 2.46 -6.24 17.30
N GLY A 47 1.35 -6.74 17.86
CA GLY A 47 0.02 -6.60 17.28
C GLY A 47 -0.45 -5.15 17.18
N GLY A 48 -0.14 -4.31 18.17
CA GLY A 48 -0.38 -2.87 18.11
C GLY A 48 0.38 -2.18 16.97
N VAL A 49 1.65 -2.54 16.78
CA VAL A 49 2.47 -2.04 15.66
C VAL A 49 1.89 -2.48 14.32
N LEU A 50 1.45 -3.74 14.18
CA LEU A 50 0.76 -4.21 12.98
C LEU A 50 -0.49 -3.39 12.67
N LEU A 51 -1.36 -3.20 13.67
CA LEU A 51 -2.61 -2.47 13.52
C LEU A 51 -2.34 -1.05 13.02
N VAL A 52 -1.51 -0.31 13.76
CA VAL A 52 -1.20 1.09 13.44
C VAL A 52 -0.45 1.20 12.12
N GLY A 53 0.54 0.34 11.90
CA GLY A 53 1.32 0.30 10.66
C GLY A 53 0.46 0.04 9.42
N CYS A 54 -0.47 -0.93 9.50
CA CYS A 54 -1.42 -1.19 8.43
C CYS A 54 -2.35 0.00 8.18
N LEU A 55 -2.85 0.67 9.23
CA LEU A 55 -3.66 1.88 9.05
C LEU A 55 -2.89 3.00 8.34
N VAL A 56 -1.63 3.22 8.72
CA VAL A 56 -0.76 4.24 8.09
C VAL A 56 -0.55 3.92 6.61
N VAL A 57 -0.27 2.66 6.27
CA VAL A 57 -0.11 2.22 4.87
C VAL A 57 -1.41 2.44 4.08
N LEU A 58 -2.55 2.06 4.63
CA LEU A 58 -3.87 2.23 4.01
C LEU A 58 -4.16 3.71 3.76
N ILE A 59 -4.06 4.56 4.78
CA ILE A 59 -4.33 6.00 4.67
C ILE A 59 -3.40 6.64 3.65
N GLY A 60 -2.10 6.32 3.71
CA GLY A 60 -1.12 6.82 2.74
C GLY A 60 -1.44 6.41 1.31
N ALA A 61 -1.90 5.18 1.09
CA ALA A 61 -2.32 4.69 -0.22
C ALA A 61 -3.56 5.41 -0.73
N VAL A 62 -4.60 5.57 0.11
CA VAL A 62 -5.83 6.29 -0.23
C VAL A 62 -5.53 7.75 -0.55
N MET A 63 -4.74 8.44 0.27
CA MET A 63 -4.35 9.83 0.03
C MET A 63 -3.57 9.98 -1.28
N ARG A 64 -2.67 9.04 -1.59
CA ARG A 64 -1.92 9.05 -2.84
C ARG A 64 -2.82 8.82 -4.05
N ALA A 65 -3.79 7.91 -3.94
CA ALA A 65 -4.79 7.68 -4.98
C ALA A 65 -5.68 8.91 -5.20
N ALA A 66 -6.13 9.55 -4.11
CA ALA A 66 -6.93 10.77 -4.18
C ALA A 66 -6.17 11.94 -4.83
N ARG A 67 -4.89 12.15 -4.49
CA ARG A 67 -4.04 13.19 -5.09
C ARG A 67 -3.80 12.99 -6.59
N ARG A 68 -3.64 11.73 -7.03
CA ARG A 68 -3.48 11.40 -8.46
C ARG A 68 -4.72 11.75 -9.27
N GLN A 69 -5.90 11.55 -8.70
CA GLN A 69 -7.18 11.89 -9.33
C GLN A 69 -7.43 13.41 -9.33
N GLY A 70 -7.12 14.10 -8.22
CA GLY A 70 -7.25 15.56 -8.12
C GLY A 70 -6.39 16.33 -9.12
N ALA A 71 -5.16 15.88 -9.38
CA ALA A 71 -4.26 16.52 -10.35
C ALA A 71 -4.70 16.38 -11.82
N ALA A 72 -5.52 15.36 -12.15
CA ALA A 72 -6.11 15.20 -13.48
C ALA A 72 -7.28 16.17 -13.70
N ALA A 73 -8.05 16.47 -12.65
CA ALA A 73 -9.20 17.37 -12.72
C ALA A 73 -8.81 18.85 -12.93
N THR A 74 -7.61 19.27 -12.50
CA THR A 74 -7.15 20.67 -12.63
C THR A 74 -6.53 20.98 -14.00
N ARG A 75 -6.28 19.99 -14.86
CA ARG A 75 -5.63 20.18 -16.17
C ARG A 75 -6.61 20.49 -17.31
N THR A 76 -7.91 20.51 -17.03
CA THR A 76 -9.00 20.77 -17.99
C THR A 76 -9.68 22.13 -17.85
N THR A 77 -9.21 22.97 -16.91
CA THR A 77 -9.61 24.38 -16.78
C THR A 77 -8.46 25.29 -17.15
#